data_AF-A0A2V9Y286-F1
#
_entry.id   AF-A0A2V9Y286-F1
#
_cell.length_a   1.000
_cell.length_b   1.000
_cell.length_c   1.000
_cell.angle_alpha   90.00
_cell.angle_beta   90.00
_cell.angle_gamma   90.00
#
_symmetry.space_group_name_H-M   'P 1'
#
loop_
_entity.id
_entity.type
_entity.pdbx_description
1 polymer ?
#
loop_
_entity_poly.entity_id
_entity_poly.type
_entity_poly.pdbx_seq_one_letter_code
_entity_poly.pdbx_strand_id
1 'polypeptide(L)'
;MRMRRTLVYLVFASCVLLIVVKNRAAEVRNEVRSGSWAISKSDEPGKVEFALMEHRRDGSSNHQSSWPASVFQGVDFSKPGRQDVRFTIARDAGKIDCEGYLNDGEGAGIFHFQPDAN
;
A
#
# COMPACT_ATOMS: atom_id res chain seq x y z
N MET A 1 48.86 -23.29 18.69
CA MET A 1 47.41 -23.48 19.00
C MET A 1 46.63 -22.18 19.26
N ARG A 2 47.22 -21.11 19.82
CA ARG A 2 46.49 -19.84 20.10
C ARG A 2 45.91 -19.15 18.86
N MET A 3 46.67 -19.11 17.76
CA MET A 3 46.30 -18.41 16.52
C MET A 3 45.08 -19.01 15.80
N ARG A 4 44.88 -20.34 15.89
CA ARG A 4 43.70 -21.03 15.33
C ARG A 4 42.41 -20.68 16.08
N ARG A 5 42.50 -20.46 17.40
CA ARG A 5 41.33 -20.09 18.22
C ARG A 5 40.89 -18.66 17.93
N THR A 6 41.84 -17.73 17.81
CA THR A 6 41.55 -16.33 17.48
C THR A 6 40.89 -16.17 16.11
N LEU A 7 41.32 -16.96 15.12
CA LEU A 7 40.77 -16.94 13.76
C LEU A 7 39.33 -17.47 13.73
N VAL A 8 39.02 -18.50 14.51
CA VAL A 8 37.64 -19.02 14.67
C VAL A 8 36.73 -17.98 15.31
N TYR A 9 37.19 -17.26 16.34
CA TYR A 9 36.38 -16.21 16.96
C TYR A 9 36.11 -15.02 16.02
N LEU A 10 37.09 -14.64 15.20
CA LEU A 10 36.91 -13.57 14.21
C LEU A 10 35.92 -13.96 13.10
N VAL A 11 35.99 -15.21 12.62
CA VAL A 11 35.02 -15.73 11.64
C VAL A 11 33.63 -15.82 12.25
N PHE A 12 33.51 -16.28 13.49
CA PHE A 12 32.20 -16.36 14.16
C PHE A 12 31.61 -14.97 14.40
N ALA A 13 32.42 -14.01 14.84
CA ALA A 13 31.99 -12.62 15.03
C ALA A 13 31.56 -11.96 13.70
N SER A 14 32.28 -12.23 12.60
CA SER A 14 31.88 -11.72 11.28
C SER A 14 30.60 -12.38 10.77
N CYS A 15 30.43 -13.69 10.96
CA CYS A 15 29.19 -14.40 10.63
C CYS A 15 27.99 -13.86 11.42
N VAL A 16 28.15 -13.60 12.72
CA VAL A 16 27.08 -13.02 13.56
C VAL A 16 26.74 -11.59 13.10
N LEU A 17 27.75 -10.76 12.80
CA LEU A 17 27.54 -9.41 12.24
C LEU A 17 26.79 -9.45 10.91
N LEU A 18 27.16 -10.35 9.99
CA LEU A 18 26.52 -10.49 8.70
C LEU A 18 25.06 -10.98 8.80
N ILE A 19 24.75 -11.86 9.76
CA ILE A 19 23.37 -12.31 10.03
C ILE A 19 22.52 -11.16 10.57
N VAL A 20 23.04 -10.37 11.52
CA VAL A 20 22.33 -9.23 12.09
C VAL A 20 22.07 -8.13 11.06
N VAL A 21 23.03 -7.86 10.15
CA VAL A 21 22.86 -6.88 9.08
C VAL A 21 21.83 -7.34 8.04
N LYS A 22 21.80 -8.64 7.70
CA LYS A 22 20.80 -9.18 6.76
C LYS A 22 19.36 -9.09 7.29
N ASN A 23 19.14 -9.32 8.59
CA ASN A 23 17.79 -9.26 9.15
C ASN A 23 17.18 -7.84 9.14
N ARG A 24 17.99 -6.78 9.28
CA ARG A 24 17.49 -5.40 9.25
C ARG A 24 17.04 -4.95 7.86
N ALA A 25 17.55 -5.55 6.79
CA ALA A 25 17.13 -5.27 5.42
C ALA A 25 15.79 -5.95 5.06
N ALA A 26 15.40 -7.00 5.78
CA ALA A 26 14.13 -7.70 5.58
C ALA A 26 12.94 -6.97 6.24
N GLU A 27 13.17 -6.27 7.36
CA GLU A 27 12.11 -5.50 8.03
C GLU A 27 11.61 -4.30 7.22
N VAL A 28 12.45 -3.69 6.37
CA VAL A 28 12.05 -2.53 5.53
C VAL A 28 11.24 -2.95 4.30
N ARG A 29 11.28 -4.22 3.87
CA ARG A 29 10.54 -4.69 2.70
C ARG A 29 9.05 -4.98 2.97
N ASN A 30 8.64 -5.00 4.24
CA ASN A 30 7.26 -5.27 4.68
C ASN A 30 6.62 -4.06 5.39
N GLU A 31 7.03 -2.83 5.09
CA GLU A 31 6.14 -1.69 5.35
C GLU A 31 4.92 -1.88 4.43
N VAL A 32 3.82 -2.38 5.01
CA VAL A 32 2.51 -2.47 4.36
C VAL A 32 2.23 -1.09 3.77
N ARG A 33 2.31 -0.99 2.43
CA ARG A 33 2.12 0.28 1.74
C ARG A 33 0.69 0.74 1.98
N SER A 34 0.55 1.81 2.74
CA SER A 34 -0.74 2.39 3.08
C SER A 34 -0.74 3.87 2.75
N GLY A 35 -1.94 4.43 2.68
CA GLY A 35 -2.12 5.83 2.36
C GLY A 35 -3.58 6.20 2.37
N SER A 36 -3.88 7.31 1.71
CA SER A 36 -5.23 7.83 1.58
C SER A 36 -5.71 7.66 0.15
N TRP A 37 -7.01 7.49 -0.02
CA TRP A 37 -7.65 7.56 -1.32
C TRP A 37 -8.70 8.65 -1.34
N ALA A 38 -9.00 9.16 -2.53
CA ALA A 38 -10.12 10.05 -2.77
C ALA A 38 -10.85 9.66 -4.06
N ILE A 39 -12.17 9.80 -4.05
CA ILE A 39 -13.02 9.68 -5.24
C ILE A 39 -13.77 11.00 -5.42
N SER A 40 -13.71 11.54 -6.63
CA SER A 40 -14.55 12.66 -7.05
C SER A 40 -15.30 12.33 -8.35
N LYS A 41 -16.33 13.12 -8.67
CA LYS A 41 -17.02 13.00 -9.96
C LYS A 41 -16.05 13.24 -11.11
N SER A 42 -16.24 12.52 -12.20
CA SER A 42 -15.54 12.76 -13.46
C SER A 42 -16.48 13.43 -14.46
N ASP A 43 -15.92 14.20 -15.38
CA ASP A 43 -16.67 14.76 -16.51
C ASP A 43 -17.02 13.69 -17.56
N GLU A 44 -16.35 12.53 -17.49
CA GLU A 44 -16.60 11.39 -18.36
C GLU A 44 -17.78 10.53 -17.86
N PRO A 45 -18.82 10.30 -18.68
CA PRO A 45 -19.98 9.50 -18.27
C PRO A 45 -19.59 8.09 -17.81
N GLY A 46 -20.10 7.68 -16.65
CA GLY A 46 -19.86 6.35 -16.07
C GLY A 46 -18.48 6.17 -15.44
N LYS A 47 -17.69 7.24 -15.32
CA LYS A 47 -16.39 7.23 -14.65
C LYS A 47 -16.37 8.11 -13.40
N VAL A 48 -15.36 7.88 -12.58
CA VAL A 48 -15.01 8.67 -11.41
C VAL A 48 -13.52 8.99 -11.45
N GLU A 49 -13.13 10.13 -10.92
CA GLU A 49 -11.72 10.42 -10.68
C GLU A 49 -11.30 9.73 -9.39
N PHE A 50 -10.26 8.90 -9.47
CA PHE A 50 -9.73 8.17 -8.34
C PHE A 50 -8.28 8.57 -8.09
N ALA A 51 -7.98 8.99 -6.86
CA ALA A 51 -6.65 9.37 -6.42
C ALA A 51 -6.16 8.44 -5.30
N LEU A 52 -4.88 8.06 -5.37
CA LEU A 52 -4.14 7.35 -4.34
C LEU A 52 -2.95 8.20 -3.89
N MET A 53 -2.88 8.45 -2.59
CA MET A 53 -1.88 9.27 -1.94
C MET A 53 -1.10 8.44 -0.92
N GLU A 54 0.15 8.09 -1.24
CA GLU A 54 1.06 7.38 -0.32
C GLU A 54 1.94 8.40 0.39
N HIS A 55 2.03 8.31 1.72
CA HIS A 55 2.91 9.15 2.53
C HIS A 55 4.11 8.33 3.01
N ARG A 56 5.31 8.74 2.63
CA ARG A 56 6.58 8.17 3.07
C ARG A 56 7.35 9.18 3.91
N ARG A 57 8.34 8.71 4.68
CA ARG A 57 9.19 9.58 5.52
C ARG A 57 9.94 10.65 4.73
N ASP A 58 10.21 10.39 3.45
CA ASP A 58 11.02 11.21 2.54
C ASP A 58 10.20 11.93 1.45
N GLY A 59 8.88 11.77 1.42
CA GLY A 59 8.02 12.43 0.45
C GLY A 59 6.63 11.81 0.36
N SER A 60 5.75 12.43 -0.43
CA SER A 60 4.46 11.85 -0.79
C SER A 60 4.43 11.50 -2.28
N SER A 61 3.71 10.44 -2.62
CA SER A 61 3.36 10.15 -4.01
C SER A 61 1.86 10.27 -4.18
N ASN A 62 1.43 10.89 -5.28
CA ASN A 62 0.03 11.03 -5.65
C ASN A 62 -0.17 10.48 -7.06
N HIS A 63 -1.14 9.59 -7.23
CA HIS A 63 -1.52 9.04 -8.51
C HIS A 63 -3.03 9.21 -8.69
N GLN A 64 -3.44 9.94 -9.73
CA GLN A 64 -4.85 10.22 -10.02
C GLN A 64 -5.18 9.87 -11.47
N SER A 65 -6.33 9.24 -11.68
CA SER A 65 -6.85 8.96 -13.02
C SER A 65 -8.36 8.67 -13.01
N SER A 66 -8.98 8.81 -14.19
CA SER A 66 -10.40 8.51 -14.41
C SER A 66 -10.63 7.01 -14.62
N TRP A 67 -11.49 6.41 -13.78
CA TRP A 67 -11.75 4.98 -13.75
C TRP A 67 -13.24 4.69 -13.94
N PRO A 68 -13.63 3.61 -14.65
CA PRO A 68 -15.03 3.19 -14.69
C PRO A 68 -15.55 2.91 -13.29
N ALA A 69 -16.74 3.44 -12.95
CA ALA A 69 -17.36 3.25 -11.64
C ALA A 69 -17.56 1.76 -11.30
N SER A 70 -17.74 0.91 -12.32
CA SER A 70 -17.88 -0.54 -12.18
C SER A 70 -16.66 -1.27 -11.61
N VAL A 71 -15.47 -0.63 -11.60
CA VAL A 71 -14.27 -1.20 -10.98
C VAL A 71 -14.40 -1.26 -9.45
N PHE A 72 -15.16 -0.34 -8.86
CA PHE A 72 -15.37 -0.22 -7.41
C PHE A 72 -16.54 -1.11 -6.99
N GLN A 73 -16.33 -2.43 -7.04
CA GLN A 73 -17.37 -3.41 -6.71
C GLN A 73 -17.93 -3.18 -5.30
N GLY A 74 -19.26 -3.17 -5.19
CA GLY A 74 -19.96 -2.95 -3.93
C GLY A 74 -20.14 -1.48 -3.54
N VAL A 75 -19.68 -0.54 -4.37
CA VAL A 75 -19.87 0.90 -4.17
C VAL A 75 -21.03 1.40 -5.03
N ASP A 76 -22.03 2.00 -4.40
CA ASP A 76 -23.14 2.68 -5.09
C ASP A 76 -22.89 4.19 -5.12
N PHE A 77 -22.33 4.70 -6.22
CA PHE A 77 -22.08 6.13 -6.40
C PHE A 77 -23.34 6.98 -6.54
N SER A 78 -24.51 6.37 -6.76
CA SER A 78 -25.78 7.08 -6.90
C SER A 78 -26.52 7.30 -5.58
N LYS A 79 -26.09 6.60 -4.51
CA LYS A 79 -26.73 6.71 -3.20
C LYS A 79 -26.54 8.12 -2.63
N PRO A 80 -27.65 8.83 -2.31
CA PRO A 80 -27.58 10.15 -1.72
C PRO A 80 -27.12 10.09 -0.26
N GLY A 81 -26.46 11.16 0.18
CA GLY A 81 -25.95 11.32 1.53
C GLY A 81 -24.75 10.43 1.84
N ARG A 82 -24.37 10.40 3.12
CA ARG A 82 -23.18 9.70 3.58
C ARG A 82 -23.39 8.18 3.63
N GLN A 83 -22.43 7.44 3.10
CA GLN A 83 -22.31 6.00 3.19
C GLN A 83 -20.86 5.61 3.53
N ASP A 84 -20.69 4.71 4.48
CA ASP A 84 -19.39 4.09 4.70
C ASP A 84 -19.19 3.00 3.64
N VAL A 85 -18.00 2.96 3.04
CA VAL A 85 -17.68 2.07 1.93
C VAL A 85 -16.44 1.25 2.25
N ARG A 86 -16.46 0.00 1.80
CA ARG A 86 -15.30 -0.87 1.77
C ARG A 86 -15.28 -1.61 0.45
N PHE A 87 -14.19 -1.49 -0.28
CA PHE A 87 -14.02 -2.12 -1.59
C PHE A 87 -12.57 -2.53 -1.78
N THR A 88 -12.34 -3.48 -2.69
CA THR A 88 -11.01 -3.97 -3.01
C THR A 88 -10.76 -3.81 -4.50
N ILE A 89 -9.61 -3.25 -4.85
CA ILE A 89 -9.13 -3.16 -6.24
C ILE A 89 -8.05 -4.24 -6.41
N ALA A 90 -8.34 -5.25 -7.22
CA ALA A 90 -7.37 -6.30 -7.57
C ALA A 90 -6.75 -6.03 -8.95
N ARG A 91 -5.42 -6.10 -9.03
CA ARG A 91 -4.60 -5.97 -10.25
C ARG A 91 -3.48 -7.00 -10.22
N ASP A 92 -2.72 -7.11 -11.31
CA ASP A 92 -1.64 -8.10 -11.46
C ASP A 92 -0.52 -7.95 -10.40
N ALA A 93 -0.33 -6.75 -9.86
CA ALA A 93 0.69 -6.49 -8.83
C ALA A 93 0.21 -6.80 -7.39
N GLY A 94 -1.08 -7.09 -7.20
CA GLY A 94 -1.67 -7.30 -5.89
C GLY A 94 -3.03 -6.63 -5.71
N LYS A 95 -3.41 -6.44 -4.45
CA LYS A 95 -4.72 -5.92 -4.06
C LYS A 95 -4.57 -4.64 -3.25
N ILE A 96 -5.48 -3.71 -3.45
CA ILE A 96 -5.63 -2.52 -2.63
C ILE A 96 -6.98 -2.64 -1.93
N ASP A 97 -6.95 -2.77 -0.61
CA ASP A 97 -8.16 -2.70 0.21
C ASP A 97 -8.39 -1.26 0.63
N CYS A 98 -9.59 -0.75 0.37
CA CYS A 98 -9.98 0.61 0.68
C CYS A 98 -11.13 0.61 1.67
N GLU A 99 -11.03 1.49 2.67
CA GLU A 99 -12.12 1.79 3.60
C GLU A 99 -12.25 3.30 3.81
N GLY A 100 -13.48 3.77 4.01
CA GLY A 100 -13.76 5.20 4.19
C GLY A 100 -15.24 5.50 4.00
N TYR A 101 -15.54 6.67 3.45
CA TYR A 101 -16.92 7.07 3.18
C TYR A 101 -17.05 7.78 1.85
N LEU A 102 -18.26 7.75 1.29
CA LEU A 102 -18.71 8.64 0.23
C LEU A 102 -19.90 9.46 0.73
N ASN A 103 -20.05 10.67 0.22
CA ASN A 103 -21.22 11.52 0.35
C ASN A 103 -21.58 12.04 -1.04
N ASP A 104 -22.76 11.70 -1.54
CA ASP A 104 -23.25 12.12 -2.86
C ASP A 104 -22.28 11.79 -4.02
N GLY A 105 -21.69 10.59 -3.97
CA GLY A 105 -20.78 10.03 -4.98
C GLY A 105 -19.30 10.42 -4.83
N GLU A 106 -18.95 11.23 -3.84
CA GLU A 106 -17.58 11.73 -3.62
C GLU A 106 -17.11 11.42 -2.20
N GLY A 107 -15.81 11.22 -1.98
CA GLY A 107 -15.31 11.01 -0.63
C GLY A 107 -13.88 10.53 -0.58
N ALA A 108 -13.50 10.02 0.59
CA ALA A 108 -12.12 9.69 0.89
C ALA A 108 -12.04 8.63 1.99
N GLY A 109 -10.84 8.09 2.13
CA GLY A 109 -10.54 7.11 3.17
C GLY A 109 -9.08 6.68 3.16
N ILE A 110 -8.83 5.51 3.74
CA ILE A 110 -7.52 4.90 3.80
C ILE A 110 -7.47 3.64 2.95
N PHE A 111 -6.28 3.34 2.43
CA PHE A 111 -6.03 2.10 1.72
C PHE A 111 -4.86 1.33 2.32
N HIS A 112 -4.90 0.01 2.10
CA HIS A 112 -3.81 -0.91 2.41
C HIS A 112 -3.51 -1.74 1.16
N PHE A 113 -2.25 -1.68 0.70
CA PHE A 113 -1.77 -2.48 -0.41
C PHE A 113 -1.20 -3.81 0.10
N GLN A 114 -1.71 -4.89 -0.49
CA GLN A 114 -1.23 -6.25 -0.32
C GLN A 114 -0.56 -6.69 -1.62
N PRO A 115 0.78 -6.77 -1.67
CA PRO A 115 1.47 -7.26 -2.86
C PRO A 115 1.13 -8.72 -3.14
N ASP A 116 1.02 -9.10 -4.41
CA ASP A 116 0.98 -10.51 -4.78
C ASP A 116 2.36 -11.15 -4.58
N ALA A 117 2.41 -12.43 -4.23
CA ALA A 117 3.62 -13.14 -3.82
C ALA A 117 4.51 -13.63 -4.98
N ASN A 118 4.30 -13.08 -6.18
CA ASN A 118 4.89 -13.57 -7.43
C ASN A 118 6.42 -13.40 -7.49
#